data_AF-A0AB34PYN6-F1
#
_entry.id   AF-A0AB34PYN6-F1
#
_cell.length_a   1.000
_cell.length_b   1.000
_cell.length_c   1.000
_cell.angle_alpha   90.00
_cell.angle_beta   90.00
_cell.angle_gamma   90.00
#
_symmetry.space_group_name_H-M   'P 1'
#
loop_
_entity.id
_entity.type
_entity.pdbx_description
1 polymer ?
#
loop_
_entity_poly.entity_id
_entity_poly.type
_entity_poly.pdbx_seq_one_letter_code
_entity_poly.pdbx_strand_id
1 'polypeptide(L)'
;MFFLKDLSLNLTLHPSFFGPQMDQYLREKLLSDVEGTCTGQFGYIVCVLDSMNIDVGKGRIIPSTGMAEFEVKYRAVVWKPFKGEVVDAVVTTVNKMGFFADVGPLSVFVSTHLIPSDMKFNPSANPPAYVSPDENIEKGSRVRLKIVGTRTDVNEIYAIGSIKEDYLGPSPM
;
A
#
# COMPACT_ATOMS: atom_id res chain seq x y z
N MET A 1 -5.76 -6.43 0.42
CA MET A 1 -6.38 -6.96 1.65
C MET A 1 -5.53 -6.62 2.88
N PHE A 2 -6.17 -6.38 4.04
CA PHE A 2 -5.50 -6.08 5.32
C PHE A 2 -5.22 -7.35 6.14
N PHE A 3 -4.08 -7.36 6.84
CA PHE A 3 -3.69 -8.45 7.74
C PHE A 3 -2.99 -7.90 8.98
N LEU A 4 -3.04 -8.66 10.07
CA LEU A 4 -2.13 -8.51 11.19
C LEU A 4 -0.94 -9.46 11.00
N LYS A 5 0.28 -8.94 11.10
CA LYS A 5 1.49 -9.73 10.91
C LYS A 5 2.49 -9.47 12.03
N ASP A 6 3.05 -10.54 12.56
CA ASP A 6 4.22 -10.50 13.43
C ASP A 6 5.47 -10.46 12.53
N LEU A 7 6.32 -9.45 12.75
CA LEU A 7 7.52 -9.14 11.97
C LEU A 7 8.71 -8.90 12.91
N SER A 8 9.92 -8.88 12.37
CA SER A 8 11.12 -8.45 13.09
C SER A 8 12.01 -7.56 12.23
N LEU A 9 12.71 -6.64 12.88
CA LEU A 9 13.72 -5.81 12.25
C LEU A 9 14.99 -5.78 13.12
N ASN A 10 16.15 -5.93 12.47
CA ASN A 10 17.43 -5.75 13.13
C ASN A 10 17.82 -4.27 13.11
N LEU A 11 17.94 -3.68 14.29
CA LEU A 11 18.37 -2.30 14.48
C LEU A 11 19.81 -2.27 15.00
N THR A 12 20.66 -1.48 14.35
CA THR A 12 22.02 -1.21 14.83
C THR A 12 22.08 0.13 15.55
N LEU A 13 22.56 0.13 16.78
CA LEU A 13 22.67 1.30 17.63
C LEU A 13 24.13 1.65 17.91
N HIS A 14 24.48 2.92 17.73
CA HIS A 14 25.81 3.44 18.03
C HIS A 14 26.01 3.60 19.56
N PRO A 15 27.21 3.33 20.12
CA PRO A 15 27.45 3.39 21.58
C PRO A 15 27.13 4.72 22.25
N SER A 16 27.15 5.83 21.50
CA SER A 16 26.75 7.15 22.02
C SER A 16 25.30 7.20 22.51
N PHE A 17 24.45 6.27 22.07
CA PHE A 17 23.04 6.18 22.46
C PHE A 17 22.80 5.15 23.58
N PHE A 18 23.85 4.59 24.21
CA PHE A 18 23.73 3.68 25.35
C PHE A 18 23.42 4.44 26.65
N GLY A 19 22.29 5.15 26.63
CA GLY A 19 21.76 5.91 27.76
C GLY A 19 20.49 5.29 28.35
N PRO A 20 19.92 5.93 29.38
CA PRO A 20 18.70 5.44 30.05
C PRO A 20 17.45 5.45 29.15
N GLN A 21 17.46 6.17 28.02
CA GLN A 21 16.36 6.25 27.06
C GLN A 21 16.57 5.38 25.81
N MET A 22 17.50 4.42 25.86
CA MET A 22 17.84 3.55 24.73
C MET A 22 16.61 2.86 24.11
N ASP A 23 15.77 2.25 24.94
CA ASP A 23 14.58 1.51 24.48
C ASP A 23 13.58 2.43 23.78
N GLN A 24 13.39 3.64 24.32
CA GLN A 24 12.53 4.65 23.69
C GLN A 24 13.06 5.04 22.32
N TYR A 25 14.37 5.33 22.22
CA TYR A 25 15.00 5.67 20.95
C TYR A 25 14.88 4.53 19.92
N LEU A 26 15.07 3.27 20.34
CA LEU A 26 14.92 2.11 19.46
C LEU A 26 13.48 1.95 18.95
N ARG A 27 12.47 2.22 19.79
CA ARG A 27 11.06 2.20 19.37
C ARG A 27 10.77 3.30 18.35
N GLU A 28 11.19 4.53 18.63
CA GLU A 28 11.01 5.65 17.69
C GLU A 28 11.72 5.38 16.37
N LYS A 29 12.94 4.83 16.43
CA LYS A 29 13.71 4.43 15.25
C LYS A 29 13.03 3.31 14.46
N LEU A 30 12.50 2.29 15.15
CA LEU A 30 11.72 1.23 14.52
C LEU A 30 10.55 1.81 13.73
N LEU A 31 9.71 2.65 14.36
CA LEU A 31 8.54 3.24 13.72
C LEU A 31 8.92 4.05 12.48
N SER A 32 9.94 4.91 12.61
CA SER A 32 10.44 5.72 11.52
C SER A 32 10.97 4.91 10.33
N ASP A 33 11.52 3.71 10.58
CA ASP A 33 12.13 2.89 9.54
C ASP A 33 11.14 1.92 8.89
N VAL A 34 10.01 1.61 9.54
CA VAL A 34 9.06 0.61 9.04
C VAL A 34 7.72 1.17 8.60
N GLU A 35 7.15 2.18 9.28
CA GLU A 35 5.83 2.68 8.93
C GLU A 35 5.83 3.39 7.58
N GLY A 36 4.87 3.04 6.72
CA GLY A 36 4.79 3.55 5.34
C GLY A 36 5.70 2.84 4.34
N THR A 37 6.60 1.95 4.79
CA THR A 37 7.43 1.17 3.87
C THR A 37 6.61 0.08 3.17
N CYS A 38 7.09 -0.36 2.02
CA CYS A 38 6.47 -1.43 1.25
C CYS A 38 7.51 -2.46 0.85
N THR A 39 7.15 -3.74 0.99
CA THR A 39 7.96 -4.87 0.54
C THR A 39 7.11 -5.80 -0.32
N GLY A 40 7.70 -6.45 -1.33
CA GLY A 40 6.99 -7.45 -2.12
C GLY A 40 6.45 -8.63 -1.33
N GLN A 41 7.14 -8.98 -0.23
CA GLN A 41 6.78 -10.10 0.61
C GLN A 41 5.56 -9.79 1.47
N PHE A 42 5.53 -8.64 2.15
CA PHE A 42 4.51 -8.33 3.15
C PHE A 42 3.47 -7.30 2.71
N GLY A 43 3.74 -6.58 1.61
CA GLY A 43 2.94 -5.43 1.19
C GLY A 43 3.38 -4.15 1.90
N TYR A 44 2.45 -3.23 2.06
CA TYR A 44 2.62 -1.96 2.75
C TYR A 44 2.48 -2.17 4.26
N ILE A 45 3.43 -1.69 5.04
CA ILE A 45 3.33 -1.60 6.50
C ILE A 45 2.55 -0.32 6.82
N VAL A 46 1.29 -0.46 7.23
CA VAL A 46 0.38 0.68 7.43
C VAL A 46 0.62 1.32 8.79
N CYS A 47 0.70 0.49 9.84
CA CYS A 47 0.92 0.97 11.20
C CYS A 47 1.43 -0.18 12.08
N VAL A 48 2.35 0.15 12.98
CA VAL A 48 2.83 -0.76 14.02
C VAL A 48 1.89 -0.71 15.22
N LEU A 49 1.47 -1.89 15.68
CA LEU A 49 0.58 -2.02 16.84
C LEU A 49 1.37 -1.99 18.14
N ASP A 50 0.74 -1.41 19.16
CA ASP A 50 1.23 -1.41 20.54
C ASP A 50 2.67 -0.87 20.69
N SER A 51 2.99 0.17 19.91
CA SER A 51 4.35 0.69 19.71
C SER A 51 5.09 1.04 21.01
N MET A 52 4.37 1.55 22.01
CA MET A 52 4.94 1.94 23.30
C MET A 52 5.34 0.75 24.19
N ASN A 53 4.75 -0.43 23.96
CA ASN A 53 4.99 -1.63 24.76
C ASN A 53 5.84 -2.67 24.02
N ILE A 54 6.42 -2.32 22.88
CA ILE A 54 7.35 -3.20 22.15
C ILE A 54 8.56 -3.51 23.04
N ASP A 55 8.79 -4.81 23.25
CA ASP A 55 9.98 -5.34 23.88
C ASP A 55 11.14 -5.34 22.88
N VAL A 56 12.15 -4.50 23.13
CA VAL A 56 13.36 -4.40 22.30
C VAL A 56 14.33 -5.55 22.57
N GLY A 57 14.11 -6.33 23.64
CA GLY A 57 14.97 -7.45 24.02
C GLY A 57 16.39 -7.02 24.39
N LYS A 58 17.32 -7.97 24.27
CA LYS A 58 18.74 -7.74 24.57
C LYS A 58 19.52 -7.52 23.28
N GLY A 59 20.31 -6.45 23.25
CA GLY A 59 21.23 -6.18 22.15
C GLY A 59 22.51 -7.01 22.24
N ARG A 60 23.02 -7.46 21.10
CA ARG A 60 24.33 -8.11 20.98
C ARG A 60 25.35 -7.08 20.51
N ILE A 61 26.46 -6.94 21.25
CA ILE A 61 27.58 -6.09 20.81
C ILE A 61 28.26 -6.74 19.61
N ILE A 62 28.40 -5.98 18.53
CA ILE A 62 29.16 -6.36 17.34
C ILE A 62 30.65 -6.18 17.68
N PRO A 63 31.46 -7.25 17.61
CA PRO A 63 32.90 -7.16 17.82
C PRO A 63 33.55 -6.14 16.87
N SER A 64 34.64 -5.52 17.32
CA SER A 64 35.45 -4.55 16.57
C SER A 64 34.82 -3.17 16.31
N THR A 65 33.50 -3.04 16.21
CA THR A 65 32.83 -1.72 16.03
C THR A 65 32.27 -1.15 17.33
N GLY A 66 31.97 -2.01 18.31
CA GLY A 66 31.33 -1.63 19.57
C GLY A 66 29.83 -1.31 19.45
N MET A 67 29.27 -1.29 18.23
CA MET A 67 27.84 -1.10 17.99
C MET A 67 27.02 -2.24 18.61
N ALA A 68 25.78 -1.96 19.00
CA ALA A 68 24.85 -2.99 19.45
C ALA A 68 23.81 -3.29 18.36
N GLU A 69 23.55 -4.57 18.13
CA GLU A 69 22.49 -5.05 17.23
C GLU A 69 21.32 -5.59 18.06
N PHE A 70 20.10 -5.13 17.78
CA PHE A 70 18.87 -5.55 18.43
C PHE A 70 17.93 -6.16 17.40
N GLU A 71 17.49 -7.40 17.61
CA GLU A 71 16.40 -8.00 16.84
C GLU A 71 15.07 -7.62 17.50
N VAL A 72 14.43 -6.56 17.00
CA VAL A 72 13.17 -6.06 17.58
C VAL A 72 12.00 -6.74 16.89
N LYS A 73 11.22 -7.50 17.67
CA LYS A 73 10.00 -8.18 17.20
C LYS A 73 8.81 -7.28 17.45
N TYR A 74 7.98 -7.08 16.42
CA TYR A 74 6.83 -6.19 16.49
C TYR A 74 5.66 -6.76 15.70
N ARG A 75 4.46 -6.25 15.98
CA ARG A 75 3.24 -6.58 15.24
C ARG A 75 2.79 -5.36 14.45
N ALA A 76 2.36 -5.56 13.21
CA ALA A 76 1.88 -4.47 12.37
C ALA A 76 0.61 -4.84 11.61
N VAL A 77 -0.17 -3.82 11.29
CA VAL A 77 -1.19 -3.87 10.25
C VAL A 77 -0.48 -3.73 8.91
N VAL A 78 -0.59 -4.77 8.09
CA VAL A 78 -0.03 -4.78 6.73
C VAL A 78 -1.16 -4.83 5.71
N TRP A 79 -0.95 -4.18 4.57
CA TRP A 79 -1.88 -4.22 3.45
C TRP A 79 -1.18 -4.74 2.21
N LYS A 80 -1.69 -5.85 1.65
CA LYS A 80 -1.13 -6.48 0.45
C LYS A 80 -2.25 -6.78 -0.55
N PRO A 81 -2.16 -6.31 -1.80
CA PRO A 81 -3.13 -6.64 -2.83
C PRO A 81 -2.87 -8.02 -3.42
N PHE A 82 -3.93 -8.68 -3.90
CA PHE A 82 -3.82 -9.98 -4.59
C PHE A 82 -4.49 -9.97 -5.94
N LYS A 83 -3.94 -10.76 -6.87
CA LYS A 83 -4.64 -11.09 -8.11
C LYS A 83 -5.96 -11.80 -7.79
N GLY A 84 -7.04 -11.31 -8.38
CA GLY A 84 -8.41 -11.77 -8.18
C GLY A 84 -9.17 -11.02 -7.09
N GLU A 85 -8.51 -10.17 -6.30
CA GLU A 85 -9.16 -9.38 -5.26
C GLU A 85 -10.08 -8.31 -5.90
N VAL A 86 -11.31 -8.23 -5.43
CA VAL A 86 -12.27 -7.18 -5.79
C VAL A 86 -12.21 -6.08 -4.73
N VAL A 87 -11.98 -4.85 -5.15
CA VAL A 87 -11.74 -3.70 -4.28
C VAL A 87 -12.49 -2.48 -4.81
N ASP A 88 -12.91 -1.62 -3.89
CA ASP A 88 -13.44 -0.31 -4.21
C ASP A 88 -12.29 0.70 -4.24
N ALA A 89 -12.29 1.57 -5.24
CA ALA A 89 -11.23 2.52 -5.54
C ALA A 89 -11.80 3.91 -5.82
N VAL A 90 -10.99 4.94 -5.63
CA VAL A 90 -11.33 6.32 -6.02
C VAL A 90 -10.50 6.71 -7.22
N VAL A 91 -11.16 7.09 -8.31
CA VAL A 91 -10.50 7.48 -9.56
C VAL A 91 -9.72 8.76 -9.36
N THR A 92 -8.43 8.76 -9.71
CA THR A 92 -7.54 9.91 -9.55
C THR A 92 -7.29 10.64 -10.86
N THR A 93 -7.07 9.88 -11.94
CA THR A 93 -6.74 10.41 -13.26
C THR A 93 -7.43 9.61 -14.35
N VAL A 94 -8.02 10.29 -15.33
CA VAL A 94 -8.67 9.68 -16.50
C VAL A 94 -7.98 10.16 -17.77
N ASN A 95 -7.69 9.25 -18.69
CA ASN A 95 -7.09 9.55 -19.99
C ASN A 95 -7.61 8.60 -21.08
N LYS A 96 -7.16 8.79 -22.33
CA LYS A 96 -7.59 7.96 -23.48
C LYS A 96 -7.24 6.47 -23.35
N MET A 97 -6.18 6.15 -22.61
CA MET A 97 -5.68 4.78 -22.45
C MET A 97 -6.38 4.02 -21.31
N GLY A 98 -7.09 4.73 -20.42
CA GLY A 98 -7.72 4.16 -19.24
C GLY A 98 -7.82 5.18 -18.11
N PHE A 99 -7.93 4.68 -16.89
CA PHE A 99 -7.90 5.52 -15.69
C PHE A 99 -7.03 4.90 -14.61
N PHE A 100 -6.51 5.77 -13.74
CA PHE A 100 -5.87 5.40 -12.48
C PHE A 100 -6.86 5.58 -11.35
N ALA A 101 -6.87 4.64 -10.41
CA ALA A 101 -7.68 4.70 -9.21
C ALA A 101 -6.88 4.24 -8.00
N ASP A 102 -7.05 4.93 -6.88
CA ASP A 102 -6.35 4.65 -5.65
C ASP A 102 -7.18 3.71 -4.77
N VAL A 103 -6.50 2.67 -4.27
CA VAL A 103 -7.01 1.69 -3.32
C VAL A 103 -6.11 1.76 -2.09
N GLY A 104 -6.40 2.70 -1.19
CA GLY A 104 -5.50 3.02 -0.08
C GLY A 104 -4.12 3.46 -0.61
N PRO A 105 -3.02 2.78 -0.26
CA PRO A 105 -1.68 3.14 -0.72
C PRO A 105 -1.33 2.64 -2.14
N LEU A 106 -2.19 1.82 -2.76
CA LEU A 106 -1.96 1.27 -4.10
C LEU A 106 -2.62 2.12 -5.18
N SER A 107 -1.86 2.44 -6.24
CA SER A 107 -2.44 2.93 -7.48
C SER A 107 -2.69 1.79 -8.46
N VAL A 108 -3.93 1.66 -8.93
CA VAL A 108 -4.38 0.65 -9.89
C VAL A 108 -4.66 1.31 -11.24
N PHE A 109 -4.08 0.76 -12.31
CA PHE A 109 -4.40 1.19 -13.67
C PHE A 109 -5.42 0.26 -14.32
N VAL A 110 -6.50 0.82 -14.85
CA VAL A 110 -7.51 0.10 -15.62
C VAL A 110 -7.42 0.56 -17.08
N SER A 111 -6.96 -0.33 -17.96
CA SER A 111 -6.83 -0.03 -19.40
C SER A 111 -8.19 0.02 -20.08
N THR A 112 -8.32 0.84 -21.13
CA THR A 112 -9.49 0.91 -22.03
C THR A 112 -9.95 -0.46 -22.57
N HIS A 113 -9.04 -1.44 -22.70
CA HIS A 113 -9.39 -2.80 -23.15
C HIS A 113 -10.06 -3.66 -22.05
N LEU A 114 -9.91 -3.26 -20.80
CA LEU A 114 -10.46 -3.87 -19.58
C LEU A 114 -11.65 -3.05 -19.00
N ILE A 115 -12.15 -2.10 -19.77
CA ILE A 115 -13.38 -1.35 -19.54
C ILE A 115 -14.47 -1.94 -20.45
N PRO A 116 -15.75 -1.99 -20.02
CA PRO A 116 -16.89 -2.32 -20.87
C PRO A 116 -16.90 -1.53 -22.18
N SER A 117 -17.27 -2.18 -23.29
CA SER A 117 -17.12 -1.61 -24.63
C SER A 117 -18.07 -0.45 -24.93
N ASP A 118 -19.15 -0.34 -24.19
CA ASP A 118 -20.16 0.72 -24.22
C ASP A 118 -19.68 2.02 -23.54
N MET A 119 -18.77 1.92 -22.57
CA MET A 119 -18.10 3.09 -21.97
C MET A 119 -17.03 3.67 -22.90
N LYS A 120 -17.20 4.93 -23.33
CA LYS A 120 -16.27 5.62 -24.22
C LYS A 120 -15.60 6.79 -23.55
N PHE A 121 -14.31 6.97 -23.83
CA PHE A 121 -13.57 8.14 -23.39
C PHE A 121 -14.10 9.41 -24.07
N ASN A 122 -14.52 10.38 -23.27
CA ASN A 122 -14.97 11.70 -23.70
C ASN A 122 -13.94 12.76 -23.27
N PRO A 123 -13.08 13.27 -24.19
CA PRO A 123 -12.11 14.31 -23.88
C PRO A 123 -12.74 15.69 -23.71
N SER A 124 -13.97 15.89 -24.19
CA SER A 124 -14.70 17.17 -24.10
C SER A 124 -15.47 17.33 -22.78
N ALA A 125 -15.58 16.27 -21.99
CA ALA A 125 -16.09 16.35 -20.63
C ALA A 125 -15.12 17.17 -19.75
N ASN A 126 -15.66 17.90 -18.78
CA ASN A 126 -14.86 18.69 -17.84
C ASN A 126 -15.24 18.32 -16.40
N PRO A 127 -14.49 17.41 -15.74
CA PRO A 127 -13.22 16.80 -16.17
C PRO A 127 -13.37 15.67 -17.23
N PRO A 128 -12.28 15.24 -17.91
CA PRO A 128 -12.31 14.10 -18.84
C PRO A 128 -12.82 12.82 -18.17
N ALA A 129 -13.62 12.04 -18.90
CA ALA A 129 -14.37 10.93 -18.31
C ALA A 129 -14.60 9.76 -19.28
N TYR A 130 -14.90 8.58 -18.75
CA TYR A 130 -15.46 7.45 -19.51
C TYR A 130 -16.97 7.42 -19.31
N VAL A 131 -17.72 7.58 -20.40
CA VAL A 131 -19.17 7.78 -20.38
C VAL A 131 -19.88 6.61 -21.07
N SER A 132 -20.92 6.09 -20.42
CA SER A 132 -21.95 5.20 -20.96
C SER A 132 -23.32 5.88 -20.87
N PRO A 133 -24.42 5.31 -21.41
CA PRO A 133 -25.74 5.90 -21.30
C PRO A 133 -26.21 6.13 -19.85
N ASP A 134 -25.86 5.23 -18.94
CA ASP A 134 -26.38 5.21 -17.56
C ASP A 134 -25.34 5.66 -16.52
N GLU A 135 -24.05 5.55 -16.84
CA GLU A 135 -22.97 5.75 -15.88
C GLU A 135 -21.78 6.55 -16.44
N ASN A 136 -21.08 7.25 -15.54
CA ASN A 136 -19.90 8.05 -15.86
C ASN A 136 -18.76 7.79 -14.87
N ILE A 137 -17.53 7.66 -15.38
CA ILE A 137 -16.30 7.49 -14.60
C ILE A 137 -15.40 8.70 -14.84
N GLU A 138 -15.28 9.55 -13.84
CA GLU A 138 -14.45 10.75 -13.85
C GLU A 138 -13.58 10.82 -12.58
N LYS A 139 -12.71 11.83 -12.49
CA LYS A 139 -11.90 12.05 -11.30
C LYS A 139 -12.80 12.22 -10.07
N GLY A 140 -12.57 11.40 -9.04
CA GLY A 140 -13.35 11.36 -7.81
C GLY A 140 -14.47 10.32 -7.79
N SER A 141 -14.82 9.72 -8.94
CA SER A 141 -15.78 8.61 -8.99
C SER A 141 -15.29 7.42 -8.17
N ARG A 142 -16.22 6.75 -7.49
CA ARG A 142 -15.98 5.47 -6.83
C ARG A 142 -16.22 4.34 -7.82
N VAL A 143 -15.25 3.43 -7.93
CA VAL A 143 -15.30 2.32 -8.87
C VAL A 143 -14.94 1.03 -8.12
N ARG A 144 -15.77 0.01 -8.28
CA ARG A 144 -15.46 -1.37 -7.89
C ARG A 144 -14.71 -2.04 -9.02
N LEU A 145 -13.48 -2.48 -8.76
CA LEU A 145 -12.63 -3.13 -9.74
C LEU A 145 -12.08 -4.46 -9.22
N LYS A 146 -11.69 -5.33 -10.14
CA LYS A 146 -10.97 -6.57 -9.84
C LYS A 146 -9.51 -6.44 -10.23
N ILE A 147 -8.61 -6.74 -9.32
CA ILE A 147 -7.17 -6.77 -9.61
C ILE A 147 -6.86 -8.00 -10.47
N VAL A 148 -6.36 -7.80 -11.68
CA VAL A 148 -6.03 -8.89 -12.62
C VAL A 148 -4.55 -9.25 -12.62
N GLY A 149 -3.70 -8.38 -12.09
CA GLY A 149 -2.27 -8.60 -11.96
C GLY A 149 -1.62 -7.57 -11.06
N THR A 150 -0.55 -7.99 -10.38
CA THR A 150 0.28 -7.15 -9.51
C THR A 150 1.72 -7.24 -9.99
N ARG A 151 2.40 -6.11 -10.07
CA ARG A 151 3.84 -6.02 -10.27
C ARG A 151 4.43 -5.35 -9.04
N THR A 152 5.43 -5.99 -8.45
CA THR A 152 6.16 -5.42 -7.33
C THR A 152 7.45 -4.79 -7.85
N ASP A 153 7.71 -3.56 -7.44
CA ASP A 153 9.01 -2.91 -7.50
C ASP A 153 9.60 -2.78 -6.08
N VAL A 154 10.84 -2.31 -5.94
CA VAL A 154 11.58 -2.36 -4.67
C VAL A 154 10.81 -1.73 -3.51
N ASN A 155 10.15 -0.57 -3.73
CA ASN A 155 9.46 0.20 -2.70
C ASN A 155 7.97 0.42 -2.97
N GLU A 156 7.42 -0.10 -4.08
CA GLU A 156 6.03 0.14 -4.47
C GLU A 156 5.44 -1.09 -5.15
N ILE A 157 4.12 -1.25 -5.01
CA ILE A 157 3.36 -2.24 -5.76
C ILE A 157 2.52 -1.49 -6.78
N TYR A 158 2.58 -1.96 -8.02
CA TYR A 158 1.68 -1.53 -9.08
C TYR A 158 0.69 -2.64 -9.37
N ALA A 159 -0.53 -2.27 -9.74
CA ALA A 159 -1.54 -3.23 -10.11
C ALA A 159 -2.28 -2.81 -11.37
N ILE A 160 -2.72 -3.82 -12.11
CA ILE A 160 -3.65 -3.67 -13.22
C ILE A 160 -5.02 -4.19 -12.79
N GLY A 161 -6.05 -3.41 -13.06
CA GLY A 161 -7.43 -3.71 -12.72
C GLY A 161 -8.31 -3.92 -13.96
N SER A 162 -9.46 -4.53 -13.75
CA SER A 162 -10.52 -4.69 -14.75
C SER A 162 -11.88 -4.37 -14.14
N ILE A 163 -12.76 -3.77 -14.95
CA ILE A 163 -14.18 -3.58 -14.65
C ILE A 163 -15.08 -4.22 -15.71
N LYS A 164 -14.53 -5.15 -16.51
CA LYS A 164 -15.22 -5.81 -17.63
C LYS A 164 -16.00 -7.07 -17.24
N GLU A 165 -16.02 -7.41 -15.96
CA GLU A 165 -16.78 -8.55 -15.44
C GLU A 165 -18.07 -8.04 -14.77
N ASP A 166 -19.05 -8.92 -14.59
CA ASP A 166 -20.31 -8.58 -13.94
C ASP A 166 -20.10 -8.06 -12.51
N TYR A 167 -20.97 -7.13 -12.08
CA TYR A 167 -20.96 -6.49 -10.76
C TYR A 167 -19.73 -5.62 -10.45
N LEU A 168 -18.92 -5.31 -11.48
CA LEU A 168 -17.83 -4.33 -11.42
C LEU A 168 -18.22 -3.05 -12.17
N GLY A 169 -17.53 -1.96 -11.89
CA GLY A 169 -17.79 -0.65 -12.48
C GLY A 169 -18.07 0.43 -11.43
N PRO A 170 -18.71 1.55 -11.83
CA PRO A 170 -19.17 2.59 -10.93
C PRO A 170 -19.97 2.03 -9.75
N SER A 171 -19.66 2.45 -8.53
CA SER A 171 -20.40 2.04 -7.33
C SER A 171 -21.23 3.21 -6.82
N PRO A 172 -22.55 3.04 -6.57
CA PRO A 172 -23.36 4.05 -5.88
C PRO A 172 -22.87 4.25 -4.43
N MET A 173 -23.15 5.43 -3.87
CA MET A 173 -22.92 5.76 -2.46
C MET A 173 -23.88 5.03 -1.53
#